data_AF-A0A1S3XPV1-F1
#
_entry.id   AF-A0A1S3XPV1-F1
#
_cell.length_a   1.000
_cell.length_b   1.000
_cell.length_c   1.000
_cell.angle_alpha   90.00
_cell.angle_beta   90.00
_cell.angle_gamma   90.00
#
_symmetry.space_group_name_H-M   'P 1'
#
loop_
_entity.id
_entity.type
_entity.pdbx_description
1 polymer ?
#
loop_
_entity_poly.entity_id
_entity_poly.type
_entity_poly.pdbx_seq_one_letter_code
_entity_poly.pdbx_strand_id
1 'polypeptide(L)'
;MIPNLAQIFLIGFYEEREFALYVSSISKELKVPVRYLKEDKPHGSAGGLYYFRNLITEELPSHIFLLNCDVCCNFPLPEMLVAHRRYGGMGTLLVIKVSAESANQFGELVADPVTKELLHYTEKPETFVSDLINCGVYVFTPEIFSAIQDVSLNREDRATLPHFSSFEALQLATRSLPTDFVRLDQDILSPLAGKKKLYTYETMDFWEQIKTPAMSLKCSALYLAQFQYTTAHLLASRDGTKNATIVGDVYIHPSAKVHSTAKIGPNVSISANVRVAAGARLISCIILDDVEIKENAVVMHAIVGWKSSIGKWSRVQVIQKIGEESSIQVISLELTHSFDLFPKIIS
;
A
#
# COMPACT_ATOMS: atom_id res chain seq x y z
N MET A 1 5.41 -10.08 13.32
CA MET A 1 3.98 -10.35 13.61
C MET A 1 3.57 -9.57 14.84
N ILE A 2 2.42 -8.90 14.81
CA ILE A 2 1.87 -8.20 15.99
C ILE A 2 1.44 -9.26 17.02
N PRO A 3 1.83 -9.14 18.30
CA PRO A 3 1.41 -10.08 19.32
C PRO A 3 -0.11 -10.00 19.54
N ASN A 4 -0.77 -11.17 19.64
CA ASN A 4 -2.20 -11.30 19.89
C ASN A 4 -3.11 -10.58 18.87
N LEU A 5 -2.72 -10.59 17.59
CA LEU A 5 -3.58 -10.10 16.51
C LEU A 5 -4.86 -10.95 16.43
N ALA A 6 -6.01 -10.35 16.74
CA ALA A 6 -7.29 -11.05 16.80
C ALA A 6 -7.89 -11.29 15.40
N GLN A 7 -7.89 -10.26 14.54
CA GLN A 7 -8.57 -10.30 13.25
C GLN A 7 -7.99 -9.26 12.29
N ILE A 8 -8.13 -9.51 10.99
CA ILE A 8 -7.79 -8.59 9.91
C ILE A 8 -9.05 -8.29 9.11
N PHE A 9 -9.27 -7.01 8.82
CA PHE A 9 -10.36 -6.55 7.96
C PHE A 9 -9.78 -5.85 6.74
N LEU A 10 -10.31 -6.19 5.56
CA LEU A 10 -10.10 -5.47 4.32
C LEU A 10 -11.38 -4.69 4.02
N ILE A 11 -11.29 -3.38 3.88
CA ILE A 11 -12.44 -2.51 3.61
C ILE A 11 -12.33 -1.99 2.17
N GLY A 12 -13.40 -2.08 1.40
CA GLY A 12 -13.41 -1.59 0.01
C GLY A 12 -14.80 -1.65 -0.65
N PHE A 13 -14.86 -1.30 -1.93
CA PHE A 13 -16.10 -1.16 -2.70
C PHE A 13 -16.42 -2.33 -3.63
N TYR A 14 -15.44 -3.21 -3.85
CA TYR A 14 -15.54 -4.37 -4.72
C TYR A 14 -16.51 -5.42 -4.19
N GLU A 15 -16.97 -6.30 -5.06
CA GLU A 15 -17.85 -7.39 -4.66
C GLU A 15 -17.08 -8.41 -3.82
N GLU A 16 -17.69 -8.92 -2.75
CA GLU A 16 -17.00 -9.84 -1.82
C GLU A 16 -16.42 -11.08 -2.54
N ARG A 17 -17.11 -11.55 -3.59
CA ARG A 17 -16.68 -12.69 -4.42
C ARG A 17 -15.32 -12.49 -5.08
N GLU A 18 -14.93 -11.24 -5.35
CA GLU A 18 -13.64 -10.90 -5.97
C GLU A 18 -12.49 -11.13 -4.98
N PHE A 19 -12.75 -10.96 -3.68
CA PHE A 19 -11.76 -11.12 -2.61
C PHE A 19 -11.86 -12.45 -1.87
N ALA A 20 -12.91 -13.25 -2.09
CA ALA A 20 -13.15 -14.49 -1.33
C ALA A 20 -11.96 -15.46 -1.34
N LEU A 21 -11.36 -15.71 -2.51
CA LEU A 21 -10.19 -16.58 -2.62
C LEU A 21 -8.95 -15.98 -1.94
N TYR A 22 -8.74 -14.68 -2.10
CA TYR A 22 -7.62 -13.96 -1.50
C TYR A 22 -7.70 -13.98 0.03
N VAL A 23 -8.85 -13.60 0.59
CA VAL A 23 -9.14 -13.62 2.03
C VAL A 23 -8.94 -15.01 2.62
N SER A 24 -9.46 -16.06 1.95
CA SER A 24 -9.30 -17.44 2.38
C SER A 24 -7.82 -17.88 2.39
N SER A 25 -7.07 -17.53 1.35
CA SER A 25 -5.65 -17.84 1.23
C SER A 25 -4.83 -17.18 2.35
N ILE A 26 -5.00 -15.86 2.54
CA ILE A 26 -4.26 -15.10 3.56
C ILE A 26 -4.65 -15.53 4.97
N SER A 27 -5.93 -15.80 5.23
CA SER A 27 -6.39 -16.32 6.52
C SER A 27 -5.71 -17.64 6.88
N LYS A 28 -5.58 -18.56 5.91
CA LYS A 28 -4.89 -19.84 6.09
C LYS A 28 -3.39 -19.67 6.30
N GLU A 29 -2.75 -18.77 5.55
CA GLU A 29 -1.32 -18.49 5.64
C GLU A 29 -0.94 -17.87 6.99
N LEU A 30 -1.66 -16.82 7.40
CA LEU A 30 -1.40 -16.09 8.65
C LEU A 30 -1.94 -16.80 9.88
N LYS A 31 -2.87 -17.76 9.71
CA LYS A 31 -3.62 -18.41 10.80
C LYS A 31 -4.36 -17.39 11.68
N VAL A 32 -4.86 -16.32 11.06
CA VAL A 32 -5.64 -15.25 11.69
C VAL A 32 -6.91 -15.06 10.86
N PRO A 33 -8.09 -14.90 11.47
CA PRO A 33 -9.31 -14.58 10.74
C PRO A 33 -9.14 -13.33 9.87
N VAL A 34 -9.44 -13.45 8.58
CA VAL A 34 -9.47 -12.33 7.64
C VAL A 34 -10.90 -12.19 7.10
N ARG A 35 -11.43 -10.97 7.05
CA ARG A 35 -12.75 -10.66 6.49
C ARG A 35 -12.64 -9.49 5.53
N TYR A 36 -13.36 -9.58 4.42
CA TYR A 36 -13.58 -8.43 3.54
C TYR A 36 -14.93 -7.79 3.90
N LEU A 37 -14.93 -6.46 4.05
CA LEU A 37 -16.08 -5.65 4.42
C LEU A 37 -16.37 -4.69 3.26
N LYS A 38 -17.49 -4.92 2.58
CA LYS A 38 -17.90 -4.13 1.41
C LYS A 38 -18.64 -2.86 1.85
N GLU A 39 -18.08 -1.70 1.52
CA GLU A 39 -18.79 -0.43 1.58
C GLU A 39 -19.84 -0.35 0.46
N ASP A 40 -21.04 0.08 0.81
CA ASP A 40 -22.16 0.30 -0.11
C ASP A 40 -22.04 1.62 -0.88
N LYS A 41 -21.42 2.61 -0.25
CA LYS A 41 -21.11 3.94 -0.79
C LYS A 41 -19.83 4.46 -0.13
N PRO A 42 -19.13 5.45 -0.70
CA PRO A 42 -17.94 6.00 -0.07
C PRO A 42 -18.30 6.73 1.23
N HIS A 43 -17.83 6.21 2.37
CA HIS A 43 -17.93 6.87 3.68
C HIS A 43 -16.68 7.71 4.01
N GLY A 44 -15.67 7.72 3.14
CA GLY A 44 -14.39 8.37 3.42
C GLY A 44 -13.48 7.52 4.32
N SER A 45 -12.20 7.89 4.43
CA SER A 45 -11.18 7.04 5.08
C SER A 45 -11.45 6.75 6.56
N ALA A 46 -12.03 7.70 7.30
CA ALA A 46 -12.44 7.48 8.68
C ALA A 46 -13.90 7.02 8.79
N GLY A 47 -14.77 7.44 7.87
CA GLY A 47 -16.17 7.01 7.89
C GLY A 47 -16.33 5.52 7.62
N GLY A 48 -15.55 4.92 6.70
CA GLY A 48 -15.55 3.47 6.47
C GLY A 48 -15.14 2.68 7.71
N LEU A 49 -14.12 3.17 8.44
CA LEU A 49 -13.71 2.62 9.74
C LEU A 49 -14.87 2.67 10.76
N TYR A 50 -15.58 3.80 10.84
CA TYR A 50 -16.69 3.98 11.77
C TYR A 50 -17.96 3.21 11.38
N TYR A 51 -18.22 3.07 10.09
CA TYR A 51 -19.36 2.32 9.56
C TYR A 51 -19.32 0.86 10.04
N PHE A 52 -18.14 0.24 10.00
CA PHE A 52 -17.93 -1.14 10.46
C PHE A 52 -17.51 -1.28 11.93
N ARG A 53 -17.57 -0.20 12.73
CA ARG A 53 -17.06 -0.18 14.12
C ARG A 53 -17.54 -1.37 14.96
N ASN A 54 -18.82 -1.74 14.87
CA ASN A 54 -19.40 -2.82 15.68
C ASN A 54 -18.73 -4.18 15.40
N LEU A 55 -18.37 -4.44 14.14
CA LEU A 55 -17.64 -5.65 13.74
C LEU A 55 -16.18 -5.58 14.19
N ILE A 56 -15.55 -4.41 14.05
CA ILE A 56 -14.15 -4.19 14.42
C ILE A 56 -13.97 -4.30 15.94
N THR A 57 -14.97 -3.88 16.72
CA THR A 57 -14.95 -3.90 18.19
C THR A 57 -15.51 -5.19 18.81
N GLU A 58 -15.92 -6.17 18.00
CA GLU A 58 -16.56 -7.42 18.47
C GLU A 58 -15.67 -8.16 19.48
N GLU A 59 -14.36 -8.24 19.20
CA GLU A 59 -13.34 -8.87 20.06
C GLU A 59 -12.76 -7.92 21.13
N LEU A 60 -13.38 -6.76 21.35
CA LEU A 60 -12.95 -5.73 22.31
C LEU A 60 -11.44 -5.40 22.23
N PRO A 61 -10.93 -5.03 21.03
CA PRO A 61 -9.51 -4.78 20.84
C PRO A 61 -9.04 -3.59 21.68
N SER A 62 -7.90 -3.74 22.35
CA SER A 62 -7.25 -2.63 23.05
C SER A 62 -6.66 -1.58 22.11
N HIS A 63 -6.26 -2.00 20.91
CA HIS A 63 -5.62 -1.16 19.89
C HIS A 63 -6.06 -1.62 18.51
N ILE A 64 -6.17 -0.68 17.57
CA ILE A 64 -6.59 -0.90 16.20
C ILE A 64 -5.49 -0.35 15.29
N PHE A 65 -4.98 -1.21 14.41
CA PHE A 65 -4.10 -0.78 13.34
C PHE A 65 -4.92 -0.44 12.10
N LEU A 66 -4.70 0.76 11.56
CA LEU A 66 -5.28 1.20 10.30
C LEU A 66 -4.14 1.42 9.31
N LEU A 67 -4.20 0.75 8.16
CA LEU A 67 -3.19 0.83 7.11
C LEU A 67 -3.88 1.16 5.80
N ASN A 68 -3.36 2.16 5.09
CA ASN A 68 -3.75 2.38 3.71
C ASN A 68 -3.18 1.25 2.84
N CYS A 69 -3.98 0.74 1.90
CA CYS A 69 -3.59 -0.39 1.04
C CYS A 69 -2.62 -0.02 -0.09
N ASP A 70 -2.31 1.26 -0.27
CA ASP A 70 -1.41 1.79 -1.30
C ASP A 70 -0.03 2.17 -0.75
N VAL A 71 0.39 1.57 0.38
CA VAL A 71 1.67 1.87 1.05
C VAL A 71 2.64 0.71 0.90
N CYS A 72 3.89 1.02 0.53
CA CYS A 72 5.01 0.11 0.53
C CYS A 72 6.05 0.57 1.56
N CYS A 73 6.21 -0.19 2.64
CA CYS A 73 7.21 0.10 3.68
C CYS A 73 7.52 -1.18 4.47
N ASN A 74 8.46 -1.09 5.43
CA ASN A 74 8.81 -2.21 6.31
C ASN A 74 7.75 -2.50 7.40
N PHE A 75 6.75 -1.62 7.58
CA PHE A 75 5.69 -1.73 8.60
C PHE A 75 6.20 -2.06 10.02
N PRO A 76 6.80 -1.09 10.74
CA PRO A 76 7.32 -1.29 12.11
C PRO A 76 6.19 -1.31 13.17
N LEU A 77 5.17 -2.15 12.95
CA LEU A 77 3.94 -2.18 13.76
C LEU A 77 4.20 -2.53 15.24
N PRO A 78 5.07 -3.51 15.59
CA PRO A 78 5.40 -3.79 16.98
C PRO A 78 6.06 -2.59 17.69
N GLU A 79 7.00 -1.92 17.04
CA GLU A 79 7.72 -0.77 17.56
C GLU A 79 6.77 0.43 17.73
N MET A 80 5.90 0.66 16.75
CA MET A 80 4.83 1.66 16.83
C MET A 80 3.91 1.40 18.03
N LEU A 81 3.54 0.14 18.30
CA LEU A 81 2.70 -0.20 19.44
C LEU A 81 3.40 0.10 20.78
N VAL A 82 4.68 -0.22 20.89
CA VAL A 82 5.48 0.07 22.09
C VAL A 82 5.57 1.58 22.32
N ALA A 83 5.83 2.36 21.27
CA ALA A 83 5.88 3.81 21.35
C ALA A 83 4.52 4.42 21.72
N HIS A 84 3.44 3.99 21.04
CA HIS A 84 2.08 4.44 21.30
C HIS A 84 1.66 4.25 22.76
N ARG A 85 1.94 3.08 23.33
CA ARG A 85 1.67 2.79 24.75
C ARG A 85 2.44 3.70 25.72
N ARG A 86 3.63 4.17 25.34
CA ARG A 86 4.41 5.14 26.15
C ARG A 86 3.84 6.55 26.05
N TYR A 87 3.32 6.93 24.88
CA TYR A 87 2.74 8.25 24.66
C TYR A 87 1.37 8.42 25.36
N GLY A 88 0.54 7.37 25.36
CA GLY A 88 -0.75 7.37 26.06
C GLY A 88 -1.86 8.21 25.38
N GLY A 89 -1.69 8.51 24.08
CA GLY A 89 -2.69 9.22 23.28
C GLY A 89 -3.78 8.33 22.67
N MET A 90 -4.69 8.95 21.93
CA MET A 90 -5.69 8.28 21.10
C MET A 90 -5.05 7.59 19.89
N GLY A 91 -4.01 8.18 19.29
CA GLY A 91 -3.42 7.65 18.07
C GLY A 91 -1.95 7.96 17.88
N THR A 92 -1.27 7.13 17.09
CA THR A 92 0.11 7.35 16.63
C THR A 92 0.24 7.06 15.15
N LEU A 93 0.81 8.01 14.41
CA LEU A 93 1.02 7.97 12.97
C LEU A 93 2.45 7.53 12.66
N LEU A 94 2.64 6.68 11.66
CA LEU A 94 3.94 6.47 11.03
C LEU A 94 4.28 7.67 10.17
N VAL A 95 5.48 8.21 10.31
CA VAL A 95 5.96 9.37 9.57
C VAL A 95 7.37 9.15 9.05
N ILE A 96 7.71 9.83 7.95
CA ILE A 96 9.06 9.77 7.36
C ILE A 96 9.46 11.17 6.87
N LYS A 97 10.76 11.45 6.88
CA LYS A 97 11.31 12.65 6.25
C LYS A 97 11.53 12.45 4.77
N VAL A 98 11.12 13.42 3.97
CA VAL A 98 11.32 13.46 2.51
C VAL A 98 11.99 14.75 2.08
N SER A 99 12.43 14.83 0.82
CA SER A 99 13.00 16.08 0.32
C SER A 99 11.92 17.16 0.22
N ALA A 100 12.30 18.42 0.48
CA ALA A 100 11.39 19.55 0.42
C ALA A 100 10.71 19.71 -0.95
N GLU A 101 11.33 19.25 -2.05
CA GLU A 101 10.72 19.33 -3.38
C GLU A 101 9.56 18.33 -3.59
N SER A 102 9.46 17.30 -2.75
CA SER A 102 8.45 16.23 -2.87
C SER A 102 7.39 16.24 -1.77
N ALA A 103 7.62 16.97 -0.67
CA ALA A 103 6.78 16.98 0.51
C ALA A 103 5.31 17.36 0.22
N ASN A 104 5.08 18.36 -0.64
CA ASN A 104 3.75 18.89 -0.96
C ASN A 104 2.81 17.89 -1.68
N GLN A 105 3.33 16.74 -2.11
CA GLN A 105 2.55 15.67 -2.72
C GLN A 105 1.81 14.80 -1.68
N PHE A 106 2.09 15.02 -0.39
CA PHE A 106 1.64 14.22 0.74
C PHE A 106 1.04 15.10 1.84
N GLY A 107 0.50 14.47 2.89
CA GLY A 107 0.11 15.16 4.11
C GLY A 107 1.34 15.54 4.91
N GLU A 108 1.61 16.84 5.02
CA GLU A 108 2.74 17.39 5.79
C GLU A 108 2.32 17.65 7.23
N LEU A 109 3.24 17.45 8.17
CA LEU A 109 2.95 17.61 9.58
C LEU A 109 4.15 18.09 10.39
N VAL A 110 3.86 18.73 11.52
CA VAL A 110 4.86 19.16 12.51
C VAL A 110 4.67 18.34 13.77
N ALA A 111 5.76 17.75 14.27
CA ALA A 111 5.77 17.00 15.53
C ALA A 111 6.66 17.67 16.56
N ASP A 112 6.28 17.57 17.84
CA ASP A 112 7.14 17.98 18.94
C ASP A 112 8.38 17.07 19.00
N PRO A 113 9.60 17.62 19.02
CA PRO A 113 10.82 16.80 18.96
C PRO A 113 11.02 15.92 20.20
N VAL A 114 10.45 16.31 21.35
CA VAL A 114 10.61 15.65 22.66
C VAL A 114 9.42 14.74 22.95
N THR A 115 8.20 15.28 22.94
CA THR A 115 6.99 14.53 23.31
C THR A 115 6.47 13.66 22.17
N LYS A 116 6.89 13.95 20.94
CA LYS A 116 6.38 13.34 19.69
C LYS A 116 4.90 13.63 19.44
N GLU A 117 4.33 14.63 20.10
CA GLU A 117 2.96 15.09 19.84
C GLU A 117 2.85 15.63 18.41
N LEU A 118 1.75 15.30 17.72
CA LEU A 118 1.38 15.93 16.46
C LEU A 118 0.90 17.36 16.76
N LEU A 119 1.68 18.37 16.39
CA LEU A 119 1.39 19.78 16.64
C LEU A 119 0.57 20.43 15.53
N HIS A 120 0.81 20.03 14.29
CA HIS A 120 0.11 20.58 13.13
C HIS A 120 0.06 19.54 12.00
N TYR A 121 -1.01 19.56 11.21
CA TYR A 121 -1.20 18.68 10.04
C TYR A 121 -1.90 19.45 8.92
N THR A 122 -1.35 19.38 7.71
CA THR A 122 -1.98 19.90 6.50
C THR A 122 -1.89 18.88 5.36
N GLU A 123 -3.03 18.56 4.74
CA GLU A 123 -3.10 17.65 3.61
C GLU A 123 -2.67 18.37 2.31
N LYS A 124 -1.56 17.94 1.71
CA LYS A 124 -1.06 18.42 0.39
C LYS A 124 -1.07 19.94 0.27
N PRO A 125 -0.30 20.65 1.13
CA PRO A 125 -0.32 22.10 1.14
C PRO A 125 0.26 22.68 -0.16
N GLU A 126 -0.25 23.84 -0.58
CA GLU A 126 0.32 24.57 -1.73
C GLU A 126 1.71 25.14 -1.43
N THR A 127 1.97 25.46 -0.16
CA THR A 127 3.25 25.97 0.32
C THR A 127 3.89 24.97 1.27
N PHE A 128 5.21 24.81 1.18
CA PHE A 128 5.97 23.94 2.08
C PHE A 128 5.75 24.32 3.56
N VAL A 129 5.37 23.33 4.36
CA VAL A 129 5.16 23.41 5.81
C VAL A 129 6.22 22.59 6.55
N SER A 130 6.46 21.35 6.14
CA SER A 130 7.43 20.44 6.77
C SER A 130 7.95 19.37 5.82
N ASP A 131 9.17 18.89 6.08
CA ASP A 131 9.77 17.72 5.42
C ASP A 131 9.24 16.39 5.98
N LEU A 132 8.43 16.41 7.04
CA LEU A 132 7.86 15.23 7.67
C LEU A 132 6.46 14.95 7.11
N ILE A 133 6.26 13.74 6.55
CA ILE A 133 5.01 13.36 5.89
C ILE A 133 4.32 12.17 6.56
N ASN A 134 3.01 12.12 6.42
CA ASN A 134 2.16 11.01 6.82
C ASN A 134 2.37 9.79 5.91
N CYS A 135 2.67 8.63 6.52
CA CYS A 135 2.92 7.38 5.79
C CYS A 135 1.67 6.53 5.56
N GLY A 136 0.49 6.93 6.02
CA GLY A 136 -0.75 6.15 5.86
C GLY A 136 -0.82 4.88 6.72
N VAL A 137 -0.08 4.85 7.84
CA VAL A 137 -0.07 3.74 8.80
C VAL A 137 -0.29 4.31 10.20
N TYR A 138 -1.25 3.74 10.91
CA TYR A 138 -1.73 4.27 12.17
C TYR A 138 -1.95 3.17 13.19
N VAL A 139 -1.77 3.51 14.47
CA VAL A 139 -2.29 2.75 15.61
C VAL A 139 -3.20 3.66 16.43
N PHE A 140 -4.40 3.19 16.73
CA PHE A 140 -5.41 3.92 17.50
C PHE A 140 -5.88 3.11 18.71
N THR A 141 -6.31 3.80 19.76
CA THR A 141 -7.20 3.23 20.77
C THR A 141 -8.66 3.29 20.28
N PRO A 142 -9.59 2.53 20.86
CA PRO A 142 -11.02 2.61 20.51
C PRO A 142 -11.65 4.00 20.65
N GLU A 143 -11.00 4.96 21.34
CA GLU A 143 -11.43 6.36 21.41
C GLU A 143 -11.59 7.02 20.02
N ILE A 144 -10.91 6.49 18.99
CA ILE A 144 -11.04 6.99 17.62
C ILE A 144 -12.49 6.98 17.12
N PHE A 145 -13.30 6.01 17.52
CA PHE A 145 -14.70 5.94 17.10
C PHE A 145 -15.54 7.09 17.67
N SER A 146 -15.27 7.49 18.91
CA SER A 146 -15.92 8.66 19.51
C SER A 146 -15.51 9.94 18.78
N ALA A 147 -14.23 10.08 18.44
CA ALA A 147 -13.75 11.24 17.68
C ALA A 147 -14.42 11.35 16.30
N ILE A 148 -14.63 10.21 15.61
CA ILE A 148 -15.32 10.19 14.31
C ILE A 148 -16.80 10.53 14.48
N GLN A 149 -17.45 9.98 15.50
CA GLN A 149 -18.86 10.26 15.81
C GLN A 149 -19.09 11.76 16.08
N ASP A 150 -18.23 12.39 16.87
CA ASP A 150 -18.31 13.81 17.21
C ASP A 150 -18.26 14.69 15.95
N VAL A 151 -17.47 14.32 14.95
CA VAL A 151 -17.39 15.04 13.67
C VAL A 151 -18.71 14.96 12.91
N SER A 152 -19.32 13.77 12.84
CA SER A 152 -20.60 13.58 12.16
C SER A 152 -21.73 14.38 12.82
N LEU A 153 -21.83 14.35 14.15
CA LEU A 153 -22.85 15.11 14.90
C LEU A 153 -22.71 16.62 14.72
N ASN A 154 -21.48 17.14 14.81
CA ASN A 154 -21.23 18.58 14.63
C ASN A 154 -21.58 19.08 13.22
N ARG A 155 -21.58 18.21 12.19
CA ARG A 155 -22.01 18.57 10.84
C ARG A 155 -23.53 18.60 10.71
N GLU A 156 -24.23 17.70 11.38
CA GLU A 156 -25.71 17.69 11.45
C GLU A 156 -26.25 18.95 12.13
N ASP A 157 -25.64 19.37 13.24
CA ASP A 157 -26.01 20.61 13.94
C ASP A 157 -25.79 21.86 13.08
N ARG A 158 -24.73 21.89 12.27
CA ARG A 158 -24.49 23.00 11.32
C ARG A 158 -25.46 23.01 10.15
N ALA A 159 -25.91 21.84 9.70
CA ALA A 159 -26.89 21.73 8.61
C ALA A 159 -28.31 22.15 9.04
N THR A 160 -28.61 22.13 10.34
CA THR A 160 -29.95 22.43 10.88
C THR A 160 -30.16 23.90 11.31
N LEU A 161 -29.12 24.75 11.26
CA LEU A 161 -29.20 26.18 11.62
C LEU A 161 -29.63 27.06 10.41
N PRO A 162 -30.81 27.71 10.41
CA PRO A 162 -31.31 28.49 9.28
C PRO A 162 -30.98 29.99 9.43
N HIS A 163 -29.70 30.37 9.45
CA HIS A 163 -29.32 31.80 9.42
C HIS A 163 -27.99 32.06 8.69
N PHE A 164 -27.94 31.72 7.40
CA PHE A 164 -26.87 32.21 6.51
C PHE A 164 -27.46 32.96 5.31
N SER A 165 -26.74 34.01 4.91
CA SER A 165 -27.11 34.84 3.75
C SER A 165 -27.19 33.96 2.49
N SER A 166 -28.11 34.30 1.59
CA SER A 166 -28.50 33.50 0.41
C SER A 166 -27.37 33.19 -0.57
N PHE A 167 -26.17 33.73 -0.39
CA PHE A 167 -25.01 33.50 -1.24
C PHE A 167 -24.12 32.33 -0.77
N GLU A 168 -23.93 32.14 0.54
CA GLU A 168 -23.14 31.02 1.10
C GLU A 168 -23.94 29.71 1.05
N ALA A 169 -25.26 29.78 1.21
CA ALA A 169 -26.16 28.63 1.11
C ALA A 169 -26.13 27.97 -0.29
N LEU A 170 -25.96 28.77 -1.36
CA LEU A 170 -25.83 28.25 -2.73
C LEU A 170 -24.48 27.57 -2.99
N GLN A 171 -23.42 28.01 -2.30
CA GLN A 171 -22.08 27.41 -2.40
C GLN A 171 -21.96 26.11 -1.58
N LEU A 172 -22.67 26.03 -0.44
CA LEU A 172 -22.82 24.80 0.34
C LEU A 172 -23.71 23.76 -0.34
N ALA A 173 -24.80 24.19 -0.98
CA ALA A 173 -25.76 23.30 -1.66
C ALA A 173 -25.17 22.57 -2.87
N THR A 174 -24.04 23.03 -3.42
CA THR A 174 -23.37 22.38 -4.56
C THR A 174 -22.26 21.39 -4.16
N ARG A 175 -21.91 21.27 -2.86
CA ARG A 175 -20.86 20.37 -2.34
C ARG A 175 -21.08 19.89 -0.89
N SER A 176 -22.32 19.68 -0.42
CA SER A 176 -22.51 19.10 0.92
C SER A 176 -22.13 17.61 0.89
N LEU A 177 -20.93 17.30 1.37
CA LEU A 177 -20.54 15.91 1.63
C LEU A 177 -21.54 15.27 2.61
N PRO A 178 -21.92 13.99 2.41
CA PRO A 178 -22.76 13.27 3.35
C PRO A 178 -22.23 13.36 4.80
N THR A 179 -23.12 13.34 5.79
CA THR A 179 -22.74 13.44 7.22
C THR A 179 -21.89 12.27 7.70
N ASP A 180 -22.03 11.12 7.04
CA ASP A 180 -21.22 9.92 7.24
C ASP A 180 -19.93 9.89 6.40
N PHE A 181 -19.68 10.89 5.55
CA PHE A 181 -18.43 11.03 4.81
C PHE A 181 -17.36 11.71 5.67
N VAL A 182 -16.49 10.95 6.33
CA VAL A 182 -15.43 11.47 7.21
C VAL A 182 -14.05 11.08 6.70
N ARG A 183 -13.19 12.08 6.49
CA ARG A 183 -11.79 11.89 6.07
C ARG A 183 -10.89 11.92 7.28
N LEU A 184 -10.05 10.90 7.43
CA LEU A 184 -9.12 10.80 8.54
C LEU A 184 -8.21 12.03 8.62
N ASP A 185 -7.60 12.43 7.51
CA ASP A 185 -6.59 13.49 7.49
C ASP A 185 -7.18 14.86 7.86
N GLN A 186 -8.19 15.30 7.12
CA GLN A 186 -8.73 16.65 7.24
C GLN A 186 -9.75 16.80 8.38
N ASP A 187 -10.52 15.75 8.67
CA ASP A 187 -11.63 15.84 9.62
C ASP A 187 -11.25 15.28 11.01
N ILE A 188 -10.18 14.49 11.13
CA ILE A 188 -9.70 13.93 12.41
C ILE A 188 -8.29 14.41 12.77
N LEU A 189 -7.29 14.22 11.90
CA LEU A 189 -5.89 14.53 12.23
C LEU A 189 -5.67 16.04 12.39
N SER A 190 -6.07 16.85 11.39
CA SER A 190 -5.92 18.31 11.47
C SER A 190 -6.61 18.93 12.70
N PRO A 191 -7.87 18.62 13.04
CA PRO A 191 -8.53 19.23 14.19
C PRO A 191 -8.05 18.72 15.55
N LEU A 192 -7.40 17.56 15.62
CA LEU A 192 -6.87 16.99 16.86
C LEU A 192 -5.38 17.29 17.09
N ALA A 193 -4.68 17.84 16.09
CA ALA A 193 -3.32 18.32 16.25
C ALA A 193 -3.22 19.39 17.36
N GLY A 194 -2.18 19.29 18.20
CA GLY A 194 -1.93 20.17 19.34
C GLY A 194 -2.86 19.95 20.56
N LYS A 195 -3.70 18.90 20.55
CA LYS A 195 -4.61 18.56 21.66
C LYS A 195 -4.12 17.41 22.54
N LYS A 196 -2.84 17.02 22.43
CA LYS A 196 -2.22 15.90 23.17
C LYS A 196 -2.92 14.55 22.98
N LYS A 197 -3.60 14.38 21.83
CA LYS A 197 -4.33 13.16 21.46
C LYS A 197 -3.59 12.32 20.43
N LEU A 198 -2.80 12.95 19.56
CA LEU A 198 -2.13 12.29 18.44
C LEU A 198 -0.62 12.47 18.55
N TYR A 199 0.12 11.43 18.18
CA TYR A 199 1.58 11.37 18.27
C TYR A 199 2.18 10.83 16.98
N THR A 200 3.50 10.95 16.82
CA THR A 200 4.22 10.45 15.64
C THR A 200 5.26 9.40 16.01
N TYR A 201 5.50 8.50 15.07
CA TYR A 201 6.59 7.53 15.09
C TYR A 201 7.38 7.68 13.78
N GLU A 202 8.58 8.24 13.88
CA GLU A 202 9.46 8.47 12.72
C GLU A 202 10.17 7.17 12.34
N THR A 203 10.02 6.73 11.09
CA THR A 203 10.77 5.61 10.53
C THR A 203 11.98 6.10 9.74
N MET A 204 13.05 5.29 9.78
CA MET A 204 14.26 5.48 8.96
C MET A 204 14.37 4.45 7.84
N ASP A 205 13.41 3.52 7.75
CA ASP A 205 13.29 2.54 6.67
C ASP A 205 12.66 3.16 5.42
N PHE A 206 12.71 2.44 4.30
CA PHE A 206 12.08 2.88 3.07
C PHE A 206 10.55 3.01 3.22
N TRP A 207 10.00 3.99 2.49
CA TRP A 207 8.57 4.18 2.34
C TRP A 207 8.28 4.69 0.93
N GLU A 208 7.24 4.16 0.29
CA GLU A 208 6.75 4.58 -1.01
C GLU A 208 5.23 4.42 -1.10
N GLN A 209 4.57 5.27 -1.88
CA GLN A 209 3.15 5.16 -2.20
C GLN A 209 2.94 4.52 -3.57
N ILE A 210 2.05 3.54 -3.66
CA ILE A 210 1.70 2.82 -4.89
C ILE A 210 0.53 3.52 -5.58
N LYS A 211 0.81 4.59 -6.31
CA LYS A 211 -0.20 5.32 -7.10
C LYS A 211 -0.40 4.76 -8.51
N THR A 212 0.61 4.08 -9.04
CA THR A 212 0.59 3.52 -10.39
C THR A 212 1.13 2.10 -10.36
N PRO A 213 0.74 1.23 -11.31
CA PRO A 213 1.33 -0.10 -11.42
C PRO A 213 2.85 -0.07 -11.58
N ALA A 214 3.42 1.01 -12.16
CA ALA A 214 4.86 1.21 -12.29
C ALA A 214 5.59 1.22 -10.96
N MET A 215 4.95 1.77 -9.92
CA MET A 215 5.52 1.80 -8.58
C MET A 215 5.70 0.40 -8.00
N SER A 216 4.94 -0.61 -8.44
CA SER A 216 5.08 -1.99 -7.97
C SER A 216 6.48 -2.56 -8.26
N LEU A 217 7.12 -2.18 -9.38
CA LEU A 217 8.49 -2.60 -9.69
C LEU A 217 9.49 -1.97 -8.70
N LYS A 218 9.33 -0.67 -8.41
CA LYS A 218 10.16 0.04 -7.42
C LYS A 218 9.97 -0.56 -6.03
N CYS A 219 8.72 -0.79 -5.63
CA CYS A 219 8.34 -1.39 -4.35
C CYS A 219 8.91 -2.81 -4.21
N SER A 220 8.79 -3.63 -5.25
CA SER A 220 9.39 -4.97 -5.29
C SER A 220 10.91 -4.91 -5.10
N ALA A 221 11.60 -4.01 -5.80
CA ALA A 221 13.05 -3.82 -5.62
C ALA A 221 13.42 -3.39 -4.19
N LEU A 222 12.64 -2.50 -3.55
CA LEU A 222 12.85 -2.09 -2.17
C LEU A 222 12.69 -3.26 -1.19
N TYR A 223 11.66 -4.10 -1.34
CA TYR A 223 11.50 -5.30 -0.52
C TYR A 223 12.62 -6.32 -0.75
N LEU A 224 13.04 -6.53 -2.01
CA LEU A 224 14.14 -7.44 -2.33
C LEU A 224 15.47 -6.97 -1.71
N ALA A 225 15.73 -5.66 -1.74
CA ALA A 225 16.89 -5.08 -1.05
C ALA A 225 16.78 -5.26 0.48
N GLN A 226 15.59 -5.07 1.05
CA GLN A 226 15.35 -5.27 2.49
C GLN A 226 15.57 -6.72 2.92
N PHE A 227 15.24 -7.70 2.05
CA PHE A 227 15.48 -9.11 2.34
C PHE A 227 16.94 -9.44 2.55
N GLN A 228 17.89 -8.68 2.01
CA GLN A 228 19.32 -8.87 2.32
C GLN A 228 19.61 -8.76 3.82
N TYR A 229 18.89 -7.89 4.53
CA TYR A 229 19.13 -7.60 5.94
C TYR A 229 18.20 -8.40 6.87
N THR A 230 16.96 -8.62 6.47
CA THR A 230 15.95 -9.25 7.33
C THR A 230 15.86 -10.76 7.12
N THR A 231 15.89 -11.20 5.86
CA THR A 231 15.48 -12.57 5.48
C THR A 231 16.30 -13.09 4.30
N ALA A 232 17.63 -13.00 4.39
CA ALA A 232 18.54 -13.24 3.27
C ALA A 232 18.40 -14.65 2.64
N HIS A 233 17.92 -15.62 3.42
CA HIS A 233 17.67 -16.99 2.95
C HIS A 233 16.54 -17.10 1.91
N LEU A 234 15.67 -16.09 1.77
CA LEU A 234 14.64 -16.04 0.71
C LEU A 234 15.22 -15.62 -0.65
N LEU A 235 16.38 -14.95 -0.67
CA LEU A 235 17.01 -14.55 -1.92
C LEU A 235 17.68 -15.76 -2.58
N ALA A 236 17.58 -15.82 -3.92
CA ALA A 236 18.18 -16.88 -4.70
C ALA A 236 19.72 -16.86 -4.58
N SER A 237 20.32 -18.03 -4.37
CA SER A 237 21.78 -18.16 -4.24
C SER A 237 22.49 -17.76 -5.53
N ARG A 238 23.63 -17.08 -5.37
CA ARG A 238 24.49 -16.62 -6.47
C ARG A 238 25.39 -17.73 -7.04
N ASP A 239 25.34 -18.95 -6.48
CA ASP A 239 26.21 -20.05 -6.88
C ASP A 239 25.79 -20.69 -8.20
N GLY A 240 26.30 -20.14 -9.30
CA GLY A 240 26.04 -20.53 -10.69
C GLY A 240 26.70 -21.83 -11.18
N THR A 241 27.01 -22.79 -10.31
CA THR A 241 27.72 -24.02 -10.72
C THR A 241 26.79 -25.15 -11.15
N LYS A 242 25.49 -25.10 -10.79
CA LYS A 242 24.42 -26.01 -11.29
C LYS A 242 23.07 -25.33 -11.53
N ASN A 243 22.95 -24.04 -11.20
CA ASN A 243 21.71 -23.26 -11.24
C ASN A 243 21.86 -22.06 -12.19
N ALA A 244 20.73 -21.41 -12.51
CA ALA A 244 20.71 -20.19 -13.31
C ALA A 244 21.69 -19.12 -12.78
N THR A 245 22.19 -18.26 -13.67
CA THR A 245 23.05 -17.15 -13.25
C THR A 245 22.21 -16.08 -12.56
N ILE A 246 22.42 -15.87 -11.27
CA ILE A 246 21.71 -14.85 -10.48
C ILE A 246 22.59 -13.62 -10.30
N VAL A 247 22.04 -12.44 -10.58
CA VAL A 247 22.71 -11.12 -10.44
C VAL A 247 21.89 -10.23 -9.51
N GLY A 248 22.50 -9.69 -8.46
CA GLY A 248 21.83 -8.78 -7.53
C GLY A 248 20.78 -9.48 -6.65
N ASP A 249 19.67 -8.80 -6.39
CA ASP A 249 18.59 -9.30 -5.54
C ASP A 249 17.49 -9.94 -6.37
N VAL A 250 17.28 -11.23 -6.13
CA VAL A 250 16.33 -12.04 -6.86
C VAL A 250 15.61 -12.95 -5.89
N TYR A 251 14.29 -12.98 -5.99
CA TYR A 251 13.45 -13.96 -5.31
C TYR A 251 12.94 -14.99 -6.32
N ILE A 252 13.06 -16.27 -5.99
CA ILE A 252 12.52 -17.37 -6.78
C ILE A 252 11.70 -18.26 -5.85
N HIS A 253 10.40 -18.33 -6.09
CA HIS A 253 9.52 -19.20 -5.33
C HIS A 253 9.99 -20.67 -5.42
N PRO A 254 9.96 -21.47 -4.34
CA PRO A 254 10.47 -22.83 -4.35
C PRO A 254 9.86 -23.79 -5.38
N SER A 255 8.62 -23.52 -5.83
CA SER A 255 7.96 -24.31 -6.87
C SER A 255 8.30 -23.91 -8.31
N ALA A 256 8.97 -22.77 -8.51
CA ALA A 256 9.36 -22.31 -9.83
C ALA A 256 10.50 -23.17 -10.41
N LYS A 257 10.51 -23.35 -11.72
CA LYS A 257 11.52 -24.12 -12.45
C LYS A 257 12.29 -23.20 -13.37
N VAL A 258 13.57 -23.00 -13.08
CA VAL A 258 14.45 -22.12 -13.85
C VAL A 258 15.56 -22.94 -14.49
N HIS A 259 15.70 -22.82 -15.81
CA HIS A 259 16.76 -23.50 -16.55
C HIS A 259 18.15 -22.96 -16.19
N SER A 260 19.16 -23.83 -16.13
CA SER A 260 20.52 -23.48 -15.70
C SER A 260 21.23 -22.44 -16.57
N THR A 261 20.83 -22.31 -17.84
CA THR A 261 21.38 -21.30 -18.78
C THR A 261 20.69 -19.93 -18.72
N ALA A 262 19.63 -19.78 -17.92
CA ALA A 262 18.95 -18.50 -17.76
C ALA A 262 19.80 -17.51 -16.94
N LYS A 263 19.60 -16.21 -17.18
CA LYS A 263 20.21 -15.13 -16.40
C LYS A 263 19.13 -14.26 -15.77
N ILE A 264 19.15 -14.15 -14.45
CA ILE A 264 18.08 -13.53 -13.67
C ILE A 264 18.67 -12.42 -12.82
N GLY A 265 18.09 -11.23 -12.93
CA GLY A 265 18.38 -10.08 -12.07
C GLY A 265 19.15 -8.95 -12.76
N PRO A 266 19.32 -7.81 -12.06
CA PRO A 266 18.85 -7.54 -10.69
C PRO A 266 17.35 -7.29 -10.56
N ASN A 267 16.84 -7.28 -9.32
CA ASN A 267 15.48 -6.88 -8.94
C ASN A 267 14.38 -7.70 -9.61
N VAL A 268 14.48 -9.02 -9.53
CA VAL A 268 13.51 -9.93 -10.13
C VAL A 268 12.79 -10.74 -9.06
N SER A 269 11.47 -10.78 -9.11
CA SER A 269 10.67 -11.69 -8.30
C SER A 269 9.93 -12.70 -9.19
N ILE A 270 10.15 -13.99 -8.95
CA ILE A 270 9.50 -15.09 -9.66
C ILE A 270 8.55 -15.82 -8.70
N SER A 271 7.26 -15.79 -9.00
CA SER A 271 6.22 -16.40 -8.16
C SER A 271 6.02 -17.90 -8.45
N ALA A 272 4.93 -18.48 -7.93
CA ALA A 272 4.75 -19.93 -7.89
C ALA A 272 4.54 -20.53 -9.28
N ASN A 273 5.08 -21.73 -9.49
CA ASN A 273 4.88 -22.58 -10.67
C ASN A 273 5.37 -21.97 -12.00
N VAL A 274 6.09 -20.86 -11.95
CA VAL A 274 6.69 -20.23 -13.12
C VAL A 274 7.72 -21.17 -13.75
N ARG A 275 7.74 -21.22 -15.08
CA ARG A 275 8.73 -21.97 -15.86
C ARG A 275 9.57 -21.00 -16.69
N VAL A 276 10.87 -20.95 -16.42
CA VAL A 276 11.85 -20.15 -17.17
C VAL A 276 12.73 -21.09 -17.99
N ALA A 277 12.60 -21.02 -19.31
CA ALA A 277 13.30 -21.89 -20.23
C ALA A 277 14.74 -21.44 -20.52
N ALA A 278 15.45 -22.22 -21.35
CA ALA A 278 16.87 -22.02 -21.63
C ALA A 278 17.16 -20.66 -22.28
N GLY A 279 18.24 -20.01 -21.82
CA GLY A 279 18.74 -18.75 -22.38
C GLY A 279 17.90 -17.51 -22.07
N ALA A 280 16.81 -17.65 -21.31
CA ALA A 280 15.95 -16.53 -20.93
C ALA A 280 16.70 -15.51 -20.06
N ARG A 281 16.33 -14.23 -20.17
CA ARG A 281 16.93 -13.12 -19.41
C ARG A 281 15.88 -12.24 -18.76
N LEU A 282 15.94 -12.11 -17.44
CA LEU A 282 14.97 -11.33 -16.66
C LEU A 282 15.68 -10.21 -15.89
N ILE A 283 15.19 -8.98 -15.98
CA ILE A 283 15.79 -7.79 -15.33
C ILE A 283 14.69 -6.87 -14.82
N SER A 284 14.74 -6.47 -13.55
CA SER A 284 13.81 -5.49 -12.95
C SER A 284 12.35 -5.81 -13.25
N CYS A 285 11.90 -7.03 -13.00
CA CYS A 285 10.58 -7.50 -13.39
C CYS A 285 9.91 -8.38 -12.33
N ILE A 286 8.58 -8.40 -12.37
CA ILE A 286 7.75 -9.25 -11.50
C ILE A 286 7.06 -10.28 -12.40
N ILE A 287 7.28 -11.55 -12.11
CA ILE A 287 6.68 -12.67 -12.86
C ILE A 287 5.68 -13.37 -11.94
N LEU A 288 4.38 -13.23 -12.24
CA LEU A 288 3.28 -13.77 -11.43
C LEU A 288 3.07 -15.28 -11.68
N ASP A 289 2.15 -15.89 -10.92
CA ASP A 289 2.03 -17.35 -10.89
C ASP A 289 1.67 -17.96 -12.24
N ASP A 290 2.12 -19.19 -12.43
CA ASP A 290 1.84 -20.03 -13.60
C ASP A 290 2.29 -19.42 -14.95
N VAL A 291 3.23 -18.47 -14.94
CA VAL A 291 3.81 -17.90 -16.17
C VAL A 291 4.82 -18.85 -16.82
N GLU A 292 4.81 -18.89 -18.15
CA GLU A 292 5.81 -19.61 -18.95
C GLU A 292 6.67 -18.63 -19.77
N ILE A 293 7.98 -18.63 -19.53
CA ILE A 293 8.95 -17.83 -20.28
C ILE A 293 9.76 -18.79 -21.15
N LYS A 294 9.54 -18.74 -22.47
CA LYS A 294 10.16 -19.66 -23.43
C LYS A 294 11.60 -19.27 -23.78
N GLU A 295 12.24 -20.10 -24.61
CA GLU A 295 13.69 -20.05 -24.83
C GLU A 295 14.14 -18.70 -25.41
N ASN A 296 15.25 -18.19 -24.88
CA ASN A 296 15.89 -16.93 -25.29
C ASN A 296 14.97 -15.70 -25.21
N ALA A 297 13.87 -15.77 -24.48
CA ALA A 297 13.03 -14.62 -24.20
C ALA A 297 13.72 -13.64 -23.26
N VAL A 298 13.41 -12.34 -23.40
CA VAL A 298 13.96 -11.27 -22.57
C VAL A 298 12.81 -10.47 -21.97
N VAL A 299 12.78 -10.32 -20.65
CA VAL A 299 11.78 -9.51 -19.93
C VAL A 299 12.51 -8.47 -19.09
N MET A 300 12.19 -7.20 -19.33
CA MET A 300 12.85 -6.09 -18.64
C MET A 300 11.83 -5.03 -18.21
N HIS A 301 11.91 -4.55 -16.97
CA HIS A 301 11.08 -3.44 -16.48
C HIS A 301 9.57 -3.70 -16.66
N ALA A 302 9.11 -4.93 -16.42
CA ALA A 302 7.75 -5.34 -16.74
C ALA A 302 7.13 -6.22 -15.64
N ILE A 303 5.80 -6.26 -15.62
CA ILE A 303 5.03 -7.19 -14.80
C ILE A 303 4.34 -8.16 -15.75
N VAL A 304 4.65 -9.45 -15.63
CA VAL A 304 4.01 -10.49 -16.45
C VAL A 304 2.85 -11.09 -15.66
N GLY A 305 1.65 -10.97 -16.22
CA GLY A 305 0.39 -11.37 -15.59
C GLY A 305 0.30 -12.88 -15.35
N TRP A 306 -0.54 -13.30 -14.40
CA TRP A 306 -0.77 -14.73 -14.13
C TRP A 306 -1.10 -15.52 -15.38
N LYS A 307 -0.67 -16.79 -15.44
CA LYS A 307 -0.99 -17.75 -16.52
C LYS A 307 -0.62 -17.27 -17.93
N SER A 308 0.30 -16.32 -18.03
CA SER A 308 0.74 -15.78 -19.33
C SER A 308 1.91 -16.56 -19.92
N SER A 309 2.11 -16.45 -21.23
CA SER A 309 3.21 -17.11 -21.93
C SER A 309 4.00 -16.12 -22.78
N ILE A 310 5.31 -16.05 -22.56
CA ILE A 310 6.24 -15.25 -23.35
C ILE A 310 6.92 -16.16 -24.38
N GLY A 311 6.73 -15.83 -25.67
CA GLY A 311 7.24 -16.59 -26.81
C GLY A 311 8.76 -16.73 -26.87
N LYS A 312 9.22 -17.68 -27.71
CA LYS A 312 10.66 -17.86 -27.97
C LYS A 312 11.21 -16.61 -28.66
N TRP A 313 12.40 -16.17 -28.25
CA TRP A 313 13.06 -14.98 -28.81
C TRP A 313 12.26 -13.67 -28.67
N SER A 314 11.21 -13.65 -27.85
CA SER A 314 10.41 -12.46 -27.59
C SER A 314 11.15 -11.52 -26.65
N ARG A 315 10.99 -10.21 -26.86
CA ARG A 315 11.47 -9.17 -25.95
C ARG A 315 10.29 -8.38 -25.41
N VAL A 316 10.12 -8.41 -24.11
CA VAL A 316 9.18 -7.60 -23.35
C VAL A 316 9.96 -6.51 -22.63
N GLN A 317 9.65 -5.26 -22.92
CA GLN A 317 10.25 -4.14 -22.23
C GLN A 317 9.27 -2.98 -22.14
N VAL A 318 9.05 -2.46 -20.93
CA VAL A 318 8.38 -1.17 -20.77
C VAL A 318 9.44 -0.08 -20.77
N ILE A 319 9.30 0.90 -21.65
CA ILE A 319 10.16 2.08 -21.69
C ILE A 319 9.47 3.17 -20.88
N GLN A 320 10.06 3.56 -19.75
CA GLN A 320 9.61 4.72 -18.99
C GLN A 320 10.10 5.98 -19.71
N LYS A 321 9.18 6.73 -20.35
CA LYS A 321 9.48 8.10 -20.77
C LYS A 321 9.50 9.00 -19.53
N ILE A 322 10.56 9.78 -19.39
CA ILE A 322 10.67 10.80 -18.34
C ILE A 322 9.60 11.88 -18.63
N GLY A 323 8.63 12.05 -17.72
CA GLY A 323 7.63 13.12 -17.77
C GLY A 323 6.20 12.75 -18.22
N GLU A 324 5.92 11.48 -18.54
CA GLU A 324 4.55 11.00 -18.85
C GLU A 324 4.09 9.98 -17.79
N GLU A 325 2.79 9.99 -17.47
CA GLU A 325 2.19 8.96 -16.60
C GLU A 325 2.47 7.57 -17.18
N SER A 326 3.28 6.82 -16.44
CA SER A 326 3.86 5.57 -16.86
C SER A 326 2.80 4.50 -17.08
N SER A 327 2.65 4.06 -18.32
CA SER A 327 1.87 2.88 -18.67
C SER A 327 2.75 1.63 -18.52
N ILE A 328 2.52 0.87 -17.45
CA ILE A 328 2.93 -0.54 -17.46
C ILE A 328 1.98 -1.30 -18.37
N GLN A 329 2.55 -2.08 -19.29
CA GLN A 329 1.85 -3.21 -19.86
C GLN A 329 1.92 -4.37 -18.88
N VAL A 330 0.82 -4.65 -18.18
CA VAL A 330 0.61 -6.00 -17.67
C VAL A 330 0.34 -6.85 -18.90
N ILE A 331 1.31 -7.65 -19.30
CA ILE A 331 1.11 -8.54 -20.44
C ILE A 331 0.34 -9.74 -19.91
N SER A 332 -0.96 -9.76 -20.18
CA SER A 332 -1.83 -10.93 -20.01
C SER A 332 -2.22 -11.47 -21.39
N LEU A 333 -1.25 -11.86 -22.21
CA LEU A 333 -1.49 -12.43 -23.54
C LEU A 333 -0.42 -13.49 -23.89
N GLU A 334 -0.84 -14.55 -24.57
CA GLU A 334 0.07 -15.45 -25.29
C GLU A 334 0.72 -14.68 -26.44
N LEU A 335 1.95 -14.20 -26.25
CA LEU A 335 2.70 -13.54 -27.32
C LEU A 335 3.36 -14.59 -28.21
N THR A 336 2.66 -15.04 -29.24
CA THR A 336 3.26 -15.75 -30.38
C THR A 336 3.53 -14.77 -31.52
N HIS A 337 4.78 -14.35 -31.62
CA HIS A 337 5.38 -13.50 -32.66
C HIS A 337 4.97 -12.01 -32.69
N SER A 338 6.04 -11.19 -32.69
CA SER A 338 6.14 -9.74 -32.94
C SER A 338 4.85 -9.00 -33.30
N PHE A 339 4.18 -8.40 -32.30
CA PHE A 339 3.28 -7.27 -32.49
C PHE A 339 3.26 -6.38 -31.24
N ASP A 340 3.49 -5.08 -31.44
CA ASP A 340 3.24 -4.00 -30.49
C ASP A 340 1.74 -3.77 -30.36
N LEU A 341 1.14 -3.89 -29.17
CA LEU A 341 -0.19 -3.32 -28.89
C LEU A 341 -0.47 -3.10 -27.40
N PHE A 342 -0.99 -1.90 -27.12
CA PHE A 342 -1.62 -1.36 -25.91
C PHE A 342 -3.16 -1.57 -25.95
N PRO A 343 -3.95 -1.35 -24.88
CA PRO A 343 -3.88 -1.90 -23.51
C PRO A 343 -5.23 -2.49 -23.06
N LYS A 344 -5.24 -3.31 -21.99
CA LYS A 344 -6.34 -3.45 -21.01
C LYS A 344 -5.87 -4.39 -19.89
N ILE A 345 -5.45 -3.87 -18.75
CA ILE A 345 -5.56 -4.52 -17.41
C ILE A 345 -5.44 -3.39 -16.37
N ILE A 346 -6.61 -2.93 -15.88
CA ILE A 346 -6.85 -2.64 -14.47
C ILE A 346 -8.25 -3.21 -14.22
N SER A 347 -8.31 -4.37 -13.59
CA SER A 347 -9.51 -4.94 -12.97
C SER A 347 -9.07 -5.97 -11.95
#